data_AF-A0A9D8MHR6-F1
#
_entry.id   AF-A0A9D8MHR6-F1
#
_cell.length_a   1.000
_cell.length_b   1.000
_cell.length_c   1.000
_cell.angle_alpha   90.00
_cell.angle_beta   90.00
_cell.angle_gamma   90.00
#
_symmetry.space_group_name_H-M   'P 1'
#
loop_
_entity.id
_entity.type
_entity.pdbx_description
1 polymer ?
#
loop_
_entity_poly.entity_id
_entity_poly.type
_entity_poly.pdbx_seq_one_letter_code
_entity_poly.pdbx_strand_id
1 'polypeptide(L)'
;MHPRSCSHFTIIEILVVIAVIAILMGSIFGITDYVSRRNGEARSLATVEMLRAGLEQYKEKFGFYPPTVGRQTNGYVVFELDVFSPDATKSNHPERMMQNNFNQFIDFNHLSQQKNSDKVDVSGSPSNSAKYKIKDGFGNYIYYRCPGYVNKTAYDLGSLGSDGKLGDGSDKAVTSADSKDHFGKGDDITNCRR
;
A
#
# COMPACT_ATOMS: atom_id res chain seq x y z
N MET A 1 -7.55 -50.94 -51.56
CA MET A 1 -6.43 -50.36 -50.77
C MET A 1 -6.39 -48.88 -51.11
N HIS A 2 -6.91 -48.00 -50.24
CA HIS A 2 -7.07 -46.57 -50.55
C HIS A 2 -5.76 -45.82 -50.25
N PRO A 3 -5.14 -45.14 -51.23
CA PRO A 3 -3.98 -44.29 -50.97
C PRO A 3 -4.42 -43.08 -50.15
N ARG A 4 -3.75 -42.87 -49.01
CA ARG A 4 -3.96 -41.68 -48.17
C ARG A 4 -3.13 -40.54 -48.76
N SER A 5 -3.75 -39.40 -49.04
CA SER A 5 -3.04 -38.23 -49.55
C SER A 5 -2.07 -37.70 -48.49
N CYS A 6 -0.78 -37.66 -48.82
CA CYS A 6 0.20 -36.91 -48.05
C CYS A 6 0.02 -35.42 -48.35
N SER A 7 -0.46 -34.66 -47.37
CA SER A 7 -0.45 -33.20 -47.44
C SER A 7 1.00 -32.71 -47.49
N HIS A 8 1.35 -31.98 -48.54
CA HIS A 8 2.64 -31.34 -48.67
C HIS A 8 2.63 -30.06 -47.82
N PHE A 9 3.31 -30.09 -46.67
CA PHE A 9 3.57 -28.90 -45.87
C PHE A 9 4.60 -28.03 -46.58
N THR A 10 4.23 -26.79 -46.86
CA THR A 10 5.13 -25.87 -47.55
C THR A 10 6.00 -25.12 -46.54
N ILE A 11 7.28 -24.90 -46.87
CA ILE A 11 8.20 -24.16 -46.01
C ILE A 11 7.68 -22.75 -45.71
N ILE A 12 6.93 -22.15 -46.66
CA ILE A 12 6.30 -20.85 -46.48
C ILE A 12 5.27 -20.83 -45.34
N GLU A 13 4.55 -21.94 -45.12
CA GLU A 13 3.55 -22.06 -44.05
C GLU A 13 4.21 -22.06 -42.67
N ILE A 14 5.31 -22.81 -42.51
CA ILE A 14 6.10 -22.77 -41.27
C ILE A 14 6.80 -21.41 -41.09
N LEU A 15 7.27 -20.77 -42.17
CA LEU A 15 7.94 -19.47 -42.12
C LEU A 15 7.00 -18.34 -41.67
N VAL A 16 5.76 -18.33 -42.15
CA VAL A 16 4.75 -17.36 -41.71
C VAL A 16 4.37 -17.59 -40.25
N VAL A 17 4.25 -18.85 -39.82
CA VAL A 17 3.90 -19.19 -38.43
C VAL A 17 4.96 -18.68 -37.45
N ILE A 18 6.24 -18.95 -37.71
CA ILE A 18 7.31 -18.46 -36.82
C ILE A 18 7.39 -16.93 -36.82
N ALA A 19 7.12 -16.28 -37.96
CA ALA A 19 7.08 -14.82 -38.05
C ALA A 19 5.93 -14.22 -37.21
N VAL A 20 4.73 -14.81 -37.29
CA VAL A 20 3.57 -14.37 -36.49
C VAL A 20 3.79 -14.62 -35.00
N ILE A 21 4.35 -15.77 -34.60
CA ILE A 21 4.67 -16.07 -33.20
C ILE A 21 5.70 -15.06 -32.65
N ALA A 22 6.72 -14.69 -33.43
CA ALA A 22 7.71 -13.69 -33.01
C ALA A 22 7.09 -12.31 -32.75
N ILE A 23 6.16 -11.88 -33.60
CA ILE A 23 5.43 -10.60 -33.43
C ILE A 23 4.52 -10.65 -32.20
N LEU A 24 3.79 -11.75 -32.01
CA LEU A 24 2.90 -11.92 -30.86
C LEU A 24 3.68 -11.96 -29.55
N MET A 25 4.79 -12.70 -29.50
CA MET A 25 5.65 -12.74 -28.31
C MET A 25 6.27 -11.37 -28.01
N GLY A 26 6.75 -10.64 -29.02
CA GLY A 26 7.30 -9.29 -28.84
C GLY A 26 6.30 -8.27 -28.31
N SER A 27 5.01 -8.44 -28.61
CA SER A 27 3.95 -7.49 -28.22
C SER A 27 3.48 -7.66 -26.78
N ILE A 28 3.57 -8.87 -26.21
CA ILE A 28 3.08 -9.17 -24.85
C ILE A 28 3.95 -8.51 -23.76
N PHE A 29 5.26 -8.39 -24.00
CA PHE A 29 6.19 -7.90 -22.97
C PHE A 29 6.27 -6.36 -22.85
N GLY A 30 5.79 -5.59 -23.84
CA GLY A 30 6.02 -4.13 -23.89
C GLY A 30 4.99 -3.24 -23.18
N ILE A 31 3.79 -3.73 -22.87
CA ILE A 31 2.64 -2.87 -22.49
C ILE A 31 2.39 -2.84 -20.98
N THR A 32 2.84 -3.86 -20.25
CA THR A 32 2.39 -4.12 -18.87
C THR A 32 2.87 -3.08 -17.85
N ASP A 33 4.07 -2.53 -18.02
CA ASP A 33 4.70 -1.67 -17.01
C ASP A 33 4.08 -0.27 -16.93
N TYR A 34 3.78 0.35 -18.09
CA TYR A 34 3.25 1.72 -18.12
C TYR A 34 1.85 1.81 -17.50
N VAL A 35 0.97 0.89 -17.84
CA VAL A 35 -0.40 0.85 -17.32
C VAL A 35 -0.39 0.50 -15.83
N SER A 36 0.54 -0.37 -15.40
CA SER A 36 0.68 -0.74 -13.98
C SER A 36 1.08 0.46 -13.12
N ARG A 37 1.98 1.33 -13.59
CA ARG A 37 2.34 2.55 -12.85
C ARG A 37 1.16 3.48 -12.64
N ARG A 38 0.41 3.79 -13.70
CA ARG A 38 -0.78 4.66 -13.61
C ARG A 38 -1.83 4.08 -12.67
N ASN A 39 -2.06 2.78 -12.74
CA ASN A 39 -2.98 2.08 -11.85
C ASN A 39 -2.50 2.12 -10.39
N GLY A 40 -1.19 1.98 -10.18
CA GLY A 40 -0.54 2.07 -8.87
C GLY A 40 -0.70 3.46 -8.25
N GLU A 41 -0.42 4.52 -9.02
CA GLU A 41 -0.60 5.91 -8.57
C GLU A 41 -2.04 6.19 -8.16
N ALA A 42 -3.01 5.85 -9.02
CA ALA A 42 -4.43 6.09 -8.76
C ALA A 42 -4.92 5.36 -7.50
N ARG A 43 -4.48 4.11 -7.29
CA ARG A 43 -4.81 3.32 -6.09
C ARG A 43 -4.16 3.87 -4.82
N SER A 44 -2.90 4.30 -4.93
CA SER A 44 -2.17 4.89 -3.80
C SER A 44 -2.83 6.19 -3.35
N LEU A 45 -3.21 7.05 -4.30
CA LEU A 45 -3.95 8.28 -4.02
C LEU A 45 -5.29 7.98 -3.33
N ALA A 46 -6.08 7.04 -3.87
CA ALA A 46 -7.34 6.65 -3.25
C ALA A 46 -7.16 6.11 -1.82
N THR A 47 -6.10 5.35 -1.59
CA THR A 47 -5.77 4.79 -0.27
C THR A 47 -5.42 5.91 0.72
N VAL A 48 -4.57 6.87 0.30
CA VAL A 48 -4.19 8.02 1.13
C VAL A 48 -5.40 8.89 1.45
N GLU A 49 -6.28 9.18 0.49
CA GLU A 49 -7.49 9.98 0.73
C GLU A 49 -8.49 9.28 1.66
N MET A 50 -8.69 7.97 1.49
CA MET A 50 -9.53 7.18 2.41
C MET A 50 -8.99 7.24 3.84
N LEU A 51 -7.67 7.11 4.02
CA LEU A 51 -7.02 7.24 5.32
C LEU A 51 -7.14 8.65 5.89
N ARG A 52 -6.97 9.67 5.05
CA ARG A 52 -7.14 11.09 5.39
C ARG A 52 -8.54 11.35 5.95
N ALA A 53 -9.57 10.87 5.25
CA ALA A 53 -10.96 11.00 5.67
C ALA A 53 -11.25 10.25 6.99
N GLY A 54 -10.70 9.05 7.15
CA GLY A 54 -10.78 8.32 8.42
C GLY A 54 -10.13 9.10 9.57
N LEU A 55 -8.96 9.74 9.33
CA LEU A 55 -8.23 10.52 10.34
C LEU A 55 -8.98 11.78 10.74
N GLU A 56 -9.68 12.41 9.80
CA GLU A 56 -10.57 13.53 10.09
C GLU A 56 -11.73 13.13 10.98
N GLN A 57 -12.44 12.04 10.66
CA GLN A 57 -13.52 11.51 11.51
C GLN A 57 -13.03 11.12 12.91
N TYR A 58 -11.83 10.53 12.99
CA TYR A 58 -11.19 10.20 14.25
C TYR A 58 -10.98 11.45 15.11
N LYS A 59 -10.40 12.50 14.53
CA LYS A 59 -10.18 13.78 15.22
C LYS A 59 -11.49 14.44 15.61
N GLU A 60 -12.52 14.38 14.76
CA GLU A 60 -13.84 14.92 15.07
C GLU A 60 -14.43 14.25 16.32
N LYS A 61 -14.26 12.93 16.45
CA LYS A 61 -14.79 12.17 17.59
C LYS A 61 -13.96 12.35 18.87
N PHE A 62 -12.64 12.37 18.78
CA PHE A 62 -11.74 12.32 19.96
C PHE A 62 -10.98 13.61 20.25
N GLY A 63 -11.00 14.58 19.33
CA GLY A 63 -10.34 15.87 19.46
C GLY A 63 -8.86 15.89 19.09
N PHE A 64 -8.24 14.73 18.79
CA PHE A 64 -6.83 14.62 18.43
C PHE A 64 -6.60 13.52 17.38
N TYR A 65 -5.48 13.59 16.65
CA TYR A 65 -5.06 12.52 15.73
C TYR A 65 -4.30 11.41 16.48
N PRO A 66 -4.36 10.14 16.03
CA PRO A 66 -3.62 9.06 16.66
C PRO A 66 -2.10 9.36 16.72
N PRO A 67 -1.44 9.31 17.89
CA PRO A 67 -0.01 9.58 17.96
C PRO A 67 0.80 8.46 17.30
N THR A 68 1.98 8.81 16.80
CA THR A 68 2.94 7.83 16.26
C THR A 68 3.38 6.85 17.36
N VAL A 69 3.06 5.57 17.19
CA VAL A 69 3.51 4.49 18.08
C VAL A 69 4.25 3.41 17.28
N GLY A 70 5.27 2.79 17.87
CA GLY A 70 6.02 1.72 17.24
C GLY A 70 7.39 2.12 16.68
N ARG A 71 7.99 1.21 15.90
CA ARG A 71 9.35 1.36 15.37
C ARG A 71 9.35 2.36 14.21
N GLN A 72 10.08 3.47 14.38
CA GLN A 72 10.25 4.47 13.34
C GLN A 72 11.38 4.09 12.38
N THR A 73 11.13 4.23 11.08
CA THR A 73 12.12 4.19 10.02
C THR A 73 12.13 5.57 9.38
N ASN A 74 13.28 6.25 9.35
CA ASN A 74 13.40 7.62 8.84
C ASN A 74 12.40 8.58 9.50
N GLY A 75 12.13 8.38 10.79
CA GLY A 75 11.14 9.16 11.53
C GLY A 75 9.67 8.94 11.11
N TYR A 76 9.35 8.00 10.22
CA TYR A 76 7.97 7.62 9.93
C TYR A 76 7.69 6.22 10.49
N VAL A 77 6.42 5.93 10.82
CA VAL A 77 5.98 4.55 11.09
C VAL A 77 5.14 4.07 9.93
N VAL A 78 5.16 2.76 9.72
CA VAL A 78 4.13 2.14 8.88
C VAL A 78 2.78 2.34 9.56
N PHE A 79 1.77 2.74 8.80
CA PHE A 79 0.42 2.91 9.31
C PHE A 79 -0.18 1.55 9.67
N GLU A 80 -0.26 1.28 10.98
CA GLU A 80 -0.78 0.05 11.56
C GLU A 80 -2.18 0.29 12.11
N LEU A 81 -3.10 -0.60 11.74
CA LEU A 81 -4.47 -0.67 12.24
C LEU A 81 -4.53 -1.73 13.35
N ASP A 82 -4.63 -1.31 14.59
CA ASP A 82 -4.79 -2.23 15.73
C ASP A 82 -6.22 -2.81 15.73
N VAL A 83 -6.40 -4.05 15.23
CA VAL A 83 -7.63 -4.81 15.46
C VAL A 83 -7.50 -5.51 16.81
N PHE A 84 -8.06 -4.87 17.84
CA PHE A 84 -8.27 -5.52 19.13
C PHE A 84 -9.48 -6.46 19.01
N SER A 85 -9.25 -7.78 18.98
CA SER A 85 -10.35 -8.74 18.96
C SER A 85 -11.14 -8.70 20.26
N PRO A 86 -12.48 -8.80 20.21
CA PRO A 86 -13.36 -8.73 21.37
C PRO A 86 -13.29 -9.96 22.30
N ASP A 87 -12.36 -10.90 22.11
CA ASP A 87 -12.18 -12.04 23.03
C ASP A 87 -11.42 -11.63 24.32
N ALA A 88 -11.75 -10.43 24.80
CA ALA A 88 -11.42 -9.90 26.13
C ALA A 88 -12.37 -10.46 27.20
N THR A 89 -12.96 -11.65 26.95
CA THR A 89 -13.84 -12.38 27.88
C THR A 89 -13.13 -12.78 29.19
N LYS A 90 -11.84 -12.46 29.34
CA LYS A 90 -11.05 -12.62 30.58
C LYS A 90 -10.48 -11.33 31.17
N SER A 91 -10.92 -10.15 30.70
CA SER A 91 -10.51 -8.89 31.31
C SER A 91 -11.69 -8.28 32.07
N ASN A 92 -11.51 -8.01 33.37
CA ASN A 92 -12.54 -7.46 34.25
C ASN A 92 -12.92 -5.99 33.96
N HIS A 93 -12.57 -5.46 32.77
CA HIS A 93 -12.90 -4.10 32.32
C HIS A 93 -13.11 -4.06 30.79
N PRO A 94 -14.24 -4.59 30.26
CA PRO A 94 -14.54 -4.60 28.83
C PRO A 94 -14.65 -3.18 28.21
N GLU A 95 -14.88 -2.16 29.03
CA GLU A 95 -15.10 -0.77 28.58
C GLU A 95 -13.81 0.05 28.38
N ARG A 96 -12.66 -0.40 28.92
CA ARG A 96 -11.42 0.42 28.94
C ARG A 96 -10.52 0.26 27.71
N MET A 97 -10.91 -0.53 26.71
CA MET A 97 -10.05 -0.86 25.55
C MET A 97 -10.76 -0.67 24.19
N MET A 98 -11.90 0.04 24.15
CA MET A 98 -12.76 0.14 22.96
C MET A 98 -13.08 1.56 22.48
N GLN A 99 -12.41 2.60 22.98
CA GLN A 99 -12.84 3.95 22.63
C GLN A 99 -12.11 4.53 21.41
N ASN A 100 -10.82 4.28 21.21
CA ASN A 100 -9.99 5.06 20.28
C ASN A 100 -9.39 4.26 19.11
N ASN A 101 -10.10 3.22 18.63
CA ASN A 101 -9.59 2.37 17.55
C ASN A 101 -9.91 3.02 16.21
N PHE A 102 -8.88 3.40 15.45
CA PHE A 102 -9.03 4.04 14.14
C PHE A 102 -9.80 3.18 13.12
N ASN A 103 -9.74 1.87 13.31
CA ASN A 103 -10.43 0.85 12.53
C ASN A 103 -11.93 1.11 12.34
N GLN A 104 -12.60 1.75 13.30
CA GLN A 104 -14.04 2.05 13.18
C GLN A 104 -14.37 3.07 12.07
N PHE A 105 -13.39 3.82 11.56
CA PHE A 105 -13.59 4.88 10.57
C PHE A 105 -13.15 4.50 9.15
N ILE A 106 -12.71 3.25 8.95
CA ILE A 106 -12.29 2.75 7.64
C ILE A 106 -13.10 1.53 7.27
N ASP A 107 -13.59 1.51 6.03
CA ASP A 107 -14.24 0.34 5.47
C ASP A 107 -13.21 -0.72 5.06
N PHE A 108 -12.92 -1.64 5.98
CA PHE A 108 -12.01 -2.77 5.75
C PHE A 108 -12.46 -3.71 4.63
N ASN A 109 -13.74 -3.74 4.28
CA ASN A 109 -14.23 -4.60 3.21
C ASN A 109 -13.66 -4.15 1.85
N HIS A 110 -13.40 -2.86 1.68
CA HIS A 110 -12.74 -2.33 0.48
C HIS A 110 -11.24 -2.66 0.44
N LEU A 111 -10.56 -2.61 1.59
CA LEU A 111 -9.12 -2.91 1.70
C LEU A 111 -8.79 -4.40 1.50
N SER A 112 -9.62 -5.28 2.08
CA SER A 112 -9.43 -6.73 2.05
C SER A 112 -9.73 -7.36 0.68
N GLN A 113 -10.77 -6.89 -0.01
CA GLN A 113 -11.10 -7.33 -1.38
C GLN A 113 -9.96 -7.03 -2.37
N GLN A 114 -9.19 -5.98 -2.11
CA GLN A 114 -8.08 -5.56 -2.96
C GLN A 114 -6.73 -6.20 -2.56
N LYS A 115 -6.69 -7.13 -1.59
CA LYS A 115 -5.46 -7.66 -0.96
C LYS A 115 -4.51 -6.55 -0.47
N ASN A 116 -5.06 -5.39 -0.11
CA ASN A 116 -4.30 -4.17 0.13
C ASN A 116 -3.93 -3.99 1.62
N SER A 117 -3.95 -5.10 2.38
CA SER A 117 -3.59 -5.10 3.79
C SER A 117 -2.97 -6.43 4.17
N ASP A 118 -1.82 -6.40 4.85
CA ASP A 118 -1.22 -7.59 5.44
C ASP A 118 -1.64 -7.69 6.92
N LYS A 119 -2.15 -8.87 7.31
CA LYS A 119 -2.35 -9.22 8.72
C LYS A 119 -0.98 -9.53 9.33
N VAL A 120 -0.62 -8.78 10.37
CA VAL A 120 0.59 -8.98 11.18
C VAL A 120 0.14 -9.55 12.52
N ASP A 121 0.48 -10.81 12.77
CA ASP A 121 0.29 -11.44 14.07
C ASP A 121 1.31 -10.84 15.05
N VAL A 122 0.82 -10.30 16.18
CA VAL A 122 1.69 -9.70 17.20
C VAL A 122 2.18 -10.80 18.14
N SER A 123 3.39 -11.32 17.90
CA SER A 123 4.05 -12.25 18.81
C SER A 123 4.22 -11.62 20.20
N GLY A 124 3.59 -12.19 21.23
CA GLY A 124 3.71 -11.77 22.63
C GLY A 124 2.58 -10.89 23.18
N SER A 125 1.53 -10.61 22.41
CA SER A 125 0.33 -9.94 22.89
C SER A 125 -0.72 -10.97 23.37
N PRO A 126 -1.51 -10.71 24.44
CA PRO A 126 -2.56 -11.63 24.85
C PRO A 126 -3.44 -12.00 23.66
N SER A 127 -3.73 -13.31 23.57
CA SER A 127 -4.31 -14.01 22.43
C SER A 127 -5.30 -13.17 21.60
N ASN A 128 -4.97 -12.99 20.32
CA ASN A 128 -5.82 -12.48 19.23
C ASN A 128 -5.86 -10.95 18.98
N SER A 129 -4.80 -10.19 19.29
CA SER A 129 -4.61 -8.85 18.70
C SER A 129 -3.90 -8.97 17.35
N ALA A 130 -4.60 -8.61 16.28
CA ALA A 130 -4.04 -8.58 14.92
C ALA A 130 -3.81 -7.13 14.51
N LYS A 131 -2.63 -6.83 13.99
CA LYS A 131 -2.35 -5.53 13.37
C LYS A 131 -2.52 -5.66 11.87
N TYR A 132 -3.14 -4.69 11.22
CA TYR A 132 -3.19 -4.65 9.76
C TYR A 132 -2.31 -3.52 9.24
N LYS A 133 -1.38 -3.85 8.36
CA LYS A 133 -0.58 -2.86 7.63
C LYS A 133 -1.23 -2.59 6.30
N ILE A 134 -1.47 -1.33 5.99
CA ILE A 134 -2.10 -0.92 4.73
C ILE A 134 -1.03 -0.78 3.66
N LYS A 135 -1.29 -1.35 2.49
CA LYS A 135 -0.46 -1.21 1.30
C LYS A 135 -1.03 -0.15 0.36
N ASP A 136 -0.19 0.35 -0.52
CA ASP A 136 -0.54 1.24 -1.60
C ASP A 136 -0.74 0.47 -2.92
N GLY A 137 -0.94 1.20 -4.02
CA GLY A 137 -1.16 0.60 -5.34
C GLY A 137 0.05 -0.10 -5.94
N PHE A 138 1.25 0.10 -5.39
CA PHE A 138 2.51 -0.52 -5.79
C PHE A 138 2.89 -1.70 -4.88
N GLY A 139 2.15 -1.89 -3.79
CA GLY A 139 2.40 -2.93 -2.79
C GLY A 139 3.33 -2.48 -1.66
N ASN A 140 3.74 -1.22 -1.63
CA ASN A 140 4.51 -0.62 -0.55
C ASN A 140 3.58 -0.23 0.61
N TYR A 141 4.10 -0.16 1.83
CA TYR A 141 3.28 0.23 2.97
C TYR A 141 3.06 1.74 3.04
N ILE A 142 1.90 2.14 3.55
CA ILE A 142 1.61 3.54 3.87
C ILE A 142 2.40 3.97 5.11
N TYR A 143 2.98 5.15 5.06
CA TYR A 143 3.72 5.78 6.16
C TYR A 143 2.92 6.90 6.80
N TYR A 144 3.12 7.07 8.11
CA TYR A 144 2.41 8.03 8.93
C TYR A 144 3.30 8.61 10.02
N ARG A 145 3.01 9.86 10.41
CA ARG A 145 3.57 10.50 11.58
C ARG A 145 2.64 11.57 12.16
N CYS A 146 2.39 11.51 13.46
CA CYS A 146 1.77 12.59 14.25
C CYS A 146 2.53 12.81 15.57
N PRO A 147 2.97 14.05 15.89
CA PRO A 147 2.88 15.24 15.03
C PRO A 147 3.74 15.09 13.76
N GLY A 148 3.23 15.62 12.65
CA GLY A 148 3.93 15.61 11.36
C GLY A 148 5.25 16.38 11.41
N TYR A 149 6.22 15.98 10.59
CA TYR A 149 7.42 16.77 10.36
C TYR A 149 7.18 17.91 9.38
N VAL A 150 6.40 17.64 8.33
CA VAL A 150 5.96 18.65 7.36
C VAL A 150 4.78 19.42 7.96
N ASN A 151 3.75 18.69 8.41
CA ASN A 151 2.56 19.25 9.04
C ASN A 151 2.66 19.22 10.58
N LYS A 152 3.40 20.17 11.16
CA LYS A 152 3.70 20.23 12.61
C LYS A 152 2.49 20.27 13.54
N THR A 153 1.36 20.81 13.08
CA THR A 153 0.12 20.95 13.86
C THR A 153 -0.87 19.82 13.63
N ALA A 154 -0.56 18.89 12.73
CA ALA A 154 -1.42 17.78 12.34
C ALA A 154 -0.55 16.53 12.15
N TYR A 155 -0.66 15.90 10.98
CA TYR A 155 0.01 14.65 10.67
C TYR A 155 0.56 14.66 9.24
N ASP A 156 1.56 13.82 9.04
CA ASP A 156 2.07 13.47 7.73
C ASP A 156 1.57 12.06 7.40
N LEU A 157 1.07 11.86 6.18
CA LEU A 157 0.55 10.58 5.70
C LEU A 157 0.90 10.43 4.22
N GLY A 158 1.37 9.26 3.79
CA GLY A 158 1.66 9.04 2.39
C GLY A 158 2.27 7.69 2.03
N SER A 159 2.31 7.44 0.73
CA SER A 159 2.96 6.32 0.06
C SER A 159 4.33 6.77 -0.48
N LEU A 160 5.30 5.85 -0.49
CA LEU A 160 6.63 6.04 -1.08
C LEU A 160 6.65 5.75 -2.59
N GLY A 161 5.49 5.75 -3.25
CA GLY A 161 5.40 5.58 -4.69
C GLY A 161 5.85 4.21 -5.20
N SER A 162 6.30 4.21 -6.45
CA SER A 162 6.71 3.03 -7.20
C SER A 162 8.08 2.51 -6.80
N ASP A 163 8.98 3.40 -6.38
CA ASP A 163 10.34 3.04 -6.00
C ASP A 163 10.45 2.52 -4.54
N GLY A 164 9.43 2.79 -3.72
CA GLY A 164 9.37 2.38 -2.32
C GLY A 164 10.40 3.10 -1.44
N LYS A 165 10.98 4.20 -1.90
CA LYS A 165 11.98 5.00 -1.20
C LYS A 165 11.41 6.36 -0.86
N LEU A 166 11.95 6.96 0.19
CA LEU A 166 11.53 8.28 0.62
C LEU A 166 12.12 9.35 -0.31
N GLY A 167 11.26 10.09 -1.00
CA GLY A 167 11.62 11.24 -1.82
C GLY A 167 11.85 10.92 -3.29
N ASP A 168 12.85 11.53 -3.91
CA ASP A 168 13.10 11.44 -5.36
C ASP A 168 13.85 10.20 -5.82
N GLY A 169 13.94 9.17 -4.96
CA GLY A 169 14.68 7.95 -5.24
C GLY A 169 16.20 8.11 -5.32
N SER A 170 16.76 9.27 -4.91
CA SER A 170 18.21 9.47 -4.89
C SER A 170 18.94 8.42 -4.05
N ASP A 171 20.12 7.99 -4.49
CA ASP A 171 20.92 6.93 -3.82
C ASP A 171 21.44 7.34 -2.42
N LYS A 172 21.19 8.57 -2.00
CA LYS A 172 21.51 9.03 -0.64
C LYS A 172 20.46 8.52 0.32
N ALA A 173 20.88 7.71 1.29
CA ALA A 173 20.01 7.26 2.37
C ALA A 173 19.44 8.47 3.12
N VAL A 174 18.11 8.61 3.11
CA VAL A 174 17.41 9.68 3.84
C VAL A 174 17.43 9.37 5.32
N THR A 175 17.98 10.27 6.13
CA THR A 175 18.00 10.14 7.59
C THR A 175 16.73 10.71 8.22
N SER A 176 16.43 10.34 9.47
CA SER A 176 15.30 10.89 10.22
C SER A 176 15.33 12.43 10.35
N ALA A 177 16.50 13.08 10.26
CA ALA A 177 16.63 14.54 10.33
C ALA A 177 16.24 15.23 9.01
N ASP A 178 16.53 14.56 7.89
CA ASP A 178 16.29 15.06 6.53
C ASP A 178 14.93 14.61 5.99
N SER A 179 14.28 13.65 6.66
CA SER A 179 13.02 13.05 6.21
C SER A 179 11.91 14.07 5.95
N LYS A 180 11.88 15.17 6.71
CA LYS A 180 10.96 16.31 6.52
C LYS A 180 11.13 17.00 5.15
N ASP A 181 12.35 16.98 4.62
CA ASP A 181 12.71 17.67 3.38
C ASP A 181 12.49 16.76 2.17
N HIS A 182 12.44 15.45 2.38
CA HIS A 182 12.28 14.45 1.34
C HIS A 182 10.86 13.91 1.19
N PHE A 183 10.07 13.82 2.27
CA PHE A 183 8.68 13.34 2.20
C PHE A 183 7.83 14.18 1.24
N GLY A 184 7.20 13.51 0.26
CA GLY A 184 6.39 14.16 -0.77
C GLY A 184 7.19 14.71 -1.95
N LYS A 185 8.41 14.20 -2.18
CA LYS A 185 9.19 14.47 -3.41
C LYS A 185 9.14 13.25 -4.33
N GLY A 186 9.49 13.44 -5.60
CA GLY A 186 9.57 12.35 -6.55
C GLY A 186 8.21 11.74 -6.86
N ASP A 187 8.11 10.43 -6.70
CA ASP A 187 6.89 9.63 -6.87
C ASP A 187 6.14 9.37 -5.55
N ASP A 188 6.58 9.97 -4.43
CA ASP A 188 5.84 9.97 -3.18
C ASP A 188 4.43 10.57 -3.35
N ILE A 189 3.42 9.89 -2.81
CA ILE A 189 2.01 10.36 -2.81
C ILE A 189 1.62 10.66 -1.37
N THR A 190 1.57 11.94 -1.00
CA THR A 190 1.39 12.35 0.40
C THR A 190 0.27 13.38 0.57
N ASN A 191 -0.19 13.54 1.82
CA ASN A 191 -1.13 14.60 2.21
C ASN A 191 -0.50 16.00 2.29
N CYS A 192 0.80 16.11 2.08
CA CYS A 192 1.54 17.35 2.18
C CYS A 192 1.48 18.09 0.83
N ARG A 193 0.77 19.22 0.78
CA ARG A 193 0.80 20.11 -0.38
C ARG A 193 1.98 21.06 -0.22
N ARG A 194 3.00 20.94 -1.08
CA ARG A 194 4.05 21.95 -1.23
C ARG A 194 3.64 23.00 -2.24
#